data_AF-A0A2G2ZR80-F1
#
_entry.id   AF-A0A2G2ZR80-F1
#
_cell.length_a   1.000
_cell.length_b   1.000
_cell.length_c   1.000
_cell.angle_alpha   90.00
_cell.angle_beta   90.00
_cell.angle_gamma   90.00
#
_symmetry.space_group_name_H-M   'P 1'
#
loop_
_entity.id
_entity.type
_entity.pdbx_description
1 polymer ?
#
loop_
_entity_poly.entity_id
_entity_poly.type
_entity_poly.pdbx_seq_one_letter_code
_entity_poly.pdbx_strand_id
1 'polypeptide(L)'
;MCKTHDVFYVVKWFQGYVLGNPLTYYGEGNYRIPFAHGMGLISDELYESLMTKCNGDYLTPNQSNTFCLQDVETFKELIKEVNNLHILEPKCNPKPHLMFGQRRSLDEKFHQANNPRQLKCRVSIYKVIAFFISKMLEDWYISSNHWGNDAQVQEALNIRKGFIGKWARCRRSVFSYYKIKVTNTIPYHVTLSSKGYRFLIYSGDHDKQVPFQSTIAWIKSLNYSVVDEWRPWFVDDQVAGYTRSYSNRMTFATVKATGHTPPEYKPRESLAMFRRWLSYQPL
;
A
#
# COMPACT_ATOMS: atom_id res chain seq x y z
N MET A 1 -10.27 -18.22 59.75
CA MET A 1 -9.56 -17.35 58.78
C MET A 1 -9.82 -17.88 57.38
N CYS A 2 -10.85 -17.37 56.68
CA CYS A 2 -11.02 -17.62 55.26
C CYS A 2 -10.16 -16.60 54.50
N LYS A 3 -9.09 -17.05 53.84
CA LYS A 3 -8.34 -16.22 52.90
C LYS A 3 -9.14 -16.17 51.60
N THR A 4 -9.81 -15.05 51.35
CA THR A 4 -10.31 -14.71 50.01
C THR A 4 -9.10 -14.55 49.10
N HIS A 5 -8.96 -15.43 48.11
CA HIS A 5 -8.03 -15.23 47.00
C HIS A 5 -8.74 -14.32 46.00
N ASP A 6 -8.39 -13.04 46.02
CA ASP A 6 -8.77 -12.12 44.97
C ASP A 6 -8.03 -12.53 43.69
N VAL A 7 -8.73 -13.28 42.83
CA VAL A 7 -8.29 -13.55 41.47
C VAL A 7 -8.49 -12.27 40.66
N PHE A 8 -7.43 -11.47 40.55
CA PHE A 8 -7.42 -10.34 39.63
C PHE A 8 -7.47 -10.87 38.20
N TYR A 9 -8.63 -10.79 37.57
CA TYR A 9 -8.73 -10.93 36.12
C TYR A 9 -8.00 -9.74 35.49
N VAL A 10 -6.81 -9.97 34.96
CA VAL A 10 -6.15 -9.00 34.09
C VAL A 10 -6.97 -8.91 32.81
N VAL A 11 -7.90 -7.96 32.76
CA VAL A 11 -8.63 -7.63 31.53
C VAL A 11 -7.62 -7.10 30.51
N LYS A 12 -7.24 -7.94 29.55
CA LYS A 12 -6.46 -7.49 28.38
C LYS A 12 -7.36 -6.68 27.47
N TRP A 13 -7.23 -5.36 27.49
CA TRP A 13 -7.94 -4.47 26.58
C TRP A 13 -7.41 -4.54 25.14
N PHE A 14 -6.11 -4.81 24.98
CA PHE A 14 -5.48 -4.97 23.67
C PHE A 14 -5.53 -6.45 23.24
N GLN A 15 -6.12 -6.73 22.08
CA GLN A 15 -6.32 -8.09 21.59
C GLN A 15 -5.37 -8.48 20.45
N GLY A 16 -4.81 -7.50 19.76
CA GLY A 16 -3.95 -7.71 18.59
C GLY A 16 -3.96 -6.49 17.66
N TYR A 17 -3.28 -6.61 16.54
CA TYR A 17 -3.19 -5.54 15.53
C TYR A 17 -3.16 -6.09 14.11
N VAL A 18 -3.50 -5.22 13.16
CA VAL A 18 -3.50 -5.53 11.72
C VAL A 18 -2.71 -4.45 10.99
N LEU A 19 -1.86 -4.86 10.05
CA LEU A 19 -1.09 -3.95 9.19
C LEU A 19 -1.25 -4.32 7.72
N GLY A 20 -1.61 -3.33 6.90
CA GLY A 20 -1.66 -3.43 5.45
C GLY A 20 -0.44 -2.77 4.81
N ASN A 21 0.28 -3.48 3.95
CA ASN A 21 1.47 -3.02 3.23
C ASN A 21 2.47 -2.24 4.13
N PRO A 22 2.85 -2.76 5.31
CA PRO A 22 3.62 -2.00 6.28
C PRO A 22 5.07 -1.76 5.84
N LEU A 23 5.51 -0.50 5.92
CA LEU A 23 6.94 -0.19 5.96
C LEU A 23 7.45 -0.41 7.39
N THR A 24 8.27 -1.43 7.56
CA THR A 24 8.77 -1.96 8.83
C THR A 24 10.23 -1.58 9.08
N TYR A 25 11.07 -1.51 8.04
CA TYR A 25 12.49 -1.17 8.24
C TYR A 25 13.15 -0.46 7.05
N TYR A 26 14.27 0.20 7.32
CA TYR A 26 15.11 0.78 6.27
C TYR A 26 15.75 -0.31 5.41
N GLY A 27 15.51 -0.26 4.10
CA GLY A 27 16.04 -1.25 3.14
C GLY A 27 14.96 -1.98 2.36
N GLU A 28 13.68 -1.89 2.75
CA GLU A 28 12.59 -2.54 2.01
C GLU A 28 12.45 -2.05 0.57
N GLY A 29 12.91 -0.84 0.27
CA GLY A 29 12.97 -0.33 -1.09
C GLY A 29 13.88 -1.14 -2.03
N ASN A 30 14.84 -1.92 -1.51
CA ASN A 30 15.66 -2.84 -2.31
C ASN A 30 14.82 -3.96 -2.97
N TYR A 31 13.64 -4.28 -2.42
CA TYR A 31 12.75 -5.30 -2.99
C TYR A 31 12.00 -4.83 -4.23
N ARG A 32 12.12 -3.55 -4.62
CA ARG A 32 11.50 -3.03 -5.85
C ARG A 32 12.08 -3.65 -7.11
N ILE A 33 13.36 -4.01 -7.10
CA ILE A 33 14.03 -4.64 -8.24
C ILE A 33 13.54 -6.08 -8.43
N PRO A 34 13.62 -7.00 -7.44
CA PRO A 34 13.06 -8.34 -7.61
C PRO A 34 11.54 -8.34 -7.82
N PHE A 35 10.82 -7.36 -7.25
CA PHE A 35 9.40 -7.17 -7.57
C PHE A 35 9.18 -6.80 -9.03
N ALA A 36 9.92 -5.82 -9.56
CA ALA A 36 9.79 -5.40 -10.95
C ALA A 36 10.15 -6.53 -11.92
N HIS A 37 11.19 -7.30 -11.61
CA HIS A 37 11.57 -8.50 -12.38
C HIS A 37 10.45 -9.55 -12.37
N GLY A 38 9.95 -9.93 -11.19
CA GLY A 38 8.85 -10.89 -11.08
C GLY A 38 7.52 -10.45 -11.71
N MET A 39 7.37 -9.14 -11.96
CA MET A 39 6.22 -8.54 -12.66
C MET A 39 6.48 -8.28 -14.15
N GLY A 40 7.64 -8.67 -14.68
CA GLY A 40 8.00 -8.49 -16.10
C GLY A 40 8.21 -7.02 -16.49
N LEU A 41 8.54 -6.14 -15.54
CA LEU A 41 8.79 -4.72 -15.78
C LEU A 41 10.23 -4.42 -16.18
N ILE A 42 11.15 -5.35 -15.93
CA ILE A 42 12.56 -5.29 -16.34
C ILE A 42 12.98 -6.66 -16.88
N SER A 43 14.01 -6.68 -17.74
CA SER A 43 14.51 -7.92 -18.35
C SER A 43 15.39 -8.74 -17.39
N ASP A 44 15.60 -10.01 -17.73
CA ASP A 44 16.46 -10.92 -16.99
C ASP A 44 17.91 -10.40 -16.95
N GLU A 45 18.43 -9.87 -18.05
CA GLU A 45 19.81 -9.38 -18.13
C GLU A 45 20.05 -8.19 -17.20
N LEU A 46 19.10 -7.25 -17.14
CA LEU A 46 19.20 -6.12 -16.22
C LEU A 46 19.08 -6.59 -14.77
N TYR A 47 18.16 -7.51 -14.48
CA TYR A 47 18.01 -8.07 -13.15
C TYR A 47 19.28 -8.80 -12.68
N GLU A 48 19.83 -9.70 -13.48
CA GLU A 48 21.08 -10.41 -13.18
C GLU A 48 22.26 -9.45 -13.01
N SER A 49 22.37 -8.42 -13.87
CA SER A 49 23.39 -7.38 -13.75
C SER A 49 23.27 -6.62 -12.42
N LEU A 50 22.06 -6.21 -12.03
CA LEU A 50 21.80 -5.58 -10.74
C LEU A 50 22.16 -6.49 -9.56
N MET A 51 21.76 -7.77 -9.61
CA MET A 51 22.01 -8.73 -8.53
C MET A 51 23.51 -8.99 -8.35
N THR A 52 24.27 -9.09 -9.43
CA THR A 52 25.72 -9.41 -9.40
C THR A 52 26.59 -8.20 -9.09
N LYS A 53 26.23 -7.01 -9.57
CA LYS A 53 27.10 -5.82 -9.48
C LYS A 53 26.82 -4.93 -8.28
N CYS A 54 25.63 -4.99 -7.67
CA CYS A 54 25.23 -4.04 -6.62
C CYS A 54 25.26 -4.59 -5.18
N ASN A 55 25.61 -5.86 -4.95
CA ASN A 55 25.66 -6.48 -3.62
C ASN A 55 24.38 -6.30 -2.77
N GLY A 56 23.22 -6.15 -3.41
CA GLY A 56 21.92 -6.04 -2.73
C GLY A 56 21.58 -4.67 -2.14
N ASP A 57 22.44 -3.64 -2.27
CA ASP A 57 22.08 -2.25 -1.93
C ASP A 57 21.89 -1.40 -3.18
N TYR A 58 20.62 -1.09 -3.46
CA TYR A 58 20.17 -0.30 -4.61
C TYR A 58 19.64 1.07 -4.20
N LEU A 59 19.43 1.30 -2.90
CA LEU A 59 18.94 2.57 -2.36
C LEU A 59 20.08 3.56 -2.19
N THR A 60 21.21 3.07 -1.70
CA THR A 60 22.43 3.85 -1.47
C THR A 60 23.64 3.17 -2.10
N PRO A 61 23.63 2.93 -3.42
CA PRO A 61 24.72 2.22 -4.09
C PRO A 61 26.05 2.96 -3.89
N ASN A 62 27.13 2.17 -3.77
CA ASN A 62 28.48 2.70 -3.64
C ASN A 62 28.80 3.61 -4.85
N GLN A 63 29.18 4.85 -4.57
CA GLN A 63 29.42 5.87 -5.59
C GLN A 63 30.64 5.56 -6.48
N SER A 64 31.57 4.72 -6.03
CA SER A 64 32.69 4.26 -6.87
C SER A 64 32.31 3.13 -7.83
N ASN A 65 31.16 2.47 -7.61
CA ASN A 65 30.69 1.38 -8.47
C ASN A 65 29.82 1.94 -9.60
N THR A 66 30.48 2.44 -10.63
CA THR A 66 29.84 3.08 -11.79
C THR A 66 28.89 2.14 -12.52
N PHE A 67 29.19 0.84 -12.59
CA PHE A 67 28.33 -0.14 -13.23
C PHE A 67 27.00 -0.31 -12.48
N CYS A 68 27.05 -0.45 -11.15
CA CYS A 68 25.83 -0.52 -10.35
C CYS A 68 25.00 0.77 -10.46
N LEU A 69 25.66 1.93 -10.43
CA LEU A 69 24.97 3.22 -10.60
C LEU A 69 24.23 3.29 -11.94
N GLN A 70 24.87 2.85 -13.02
CA GLN A 70 24.27 2.85 -14.36
C GLN A 70 23.06 1.89 -14.44
N ASP A 71 23.18 0.70 -13.88
CA ASP A 71 22.08 -0.29 -13.87
C ASP A 71 20.91 0.20 -13.01
N VAL A 72 21.19 0.79 -11.84
CA VAL A 72 20.17 1.38 -10.96
C VAL A 72 19.47 2.56 -11.64
N GLU A 73 20.19 3.38 -12.41
CA GLU A 73 19.59 4.47 -13.17
C GLU A 73 18.73 3.95 -14.32
N THR A 74 19.21 2.95 -15.05
CA THR A 74 18.45 2.25 -16.09
C THR A 74 17.14 1.68 -15.53
N PHE A 75 17.22 1.02 -14.37
CA PHE A 75 16.05 0.54 -13.65
C PHE A 75 15.06 1.66 -13.35
N LYS A 76 15.51 2.76 -12.74
CA LYS A 76 14.64 3.91 -12.40
C LYS A 76 13.96 4.46 -13.64
N GLU A 77 14.68 4.59 -14.75
CA GLU A 77 14.14 5.11 -16.01
C GLU A 77 13.06 4.21 -16.61
N LEU A 78 13.24 2.88 -16.57
CA LEU A 78 12.25 1.91 -17.05
C LEU A 78 10.96 1.98 -16.22
N ILE A 79 11.08 2.02 -14.89
CA ILE A 79 9.92 2.00 -14.00
C ILE A 79 9.35 3.39 -13.68
N LYS A 80 9.91 4.46 -14.26
CA LYS A 80 9.55 5.85 -13.89
C LYS A 80 8.09 6.15 -14.13
N GLU A 81 7.49 5.63 -15.20
CA GLU A 81 6.08 5.87 -15.55
C GLU A 81 5.13 4.84 -14.92
N VAL A 82 5.66 3.80 -14.28
CA VAL A 82 4.84 2.78 -13.60
C VAL A 82 4.38 3.32 -12.25
N ASN A 83 3.06 3.25 -11.98
CA ASN A 83 2.49 3.69 -10.72
C ASN A 83 3.07 2.89 -9.54
N ASN A 84 3.55 3.60 -8.51
CA ASN A 84 4.16 2.97 -7.34
C ASN A 84 3.14 2.29 -6.44
N LEU A 85 1.92 2.83 -6.34
CA LEU A 85 0.90 2.32 -5.42
C LEU A 85 0.17 1.12 -6.01
N HIS A 86 0.04 1.02 -7.33
CA HIS A 86 -0.58 -0.12 -8.00
C HIS A 86 -0.07 -0.22 -9.43
N ILE A 87 0.72 -1.23 -9.76
CA ILE A 87 1.43 -1.27 -11.05
C ILE A 87 0.52 -1.36 -12.30
N LEU A 88 -0.71 -1.88 -12.14
CA LEU A 88 -1.69 -1.94 -13.24
C LEU A 88 -2.49 -0.64 -13.44
N GLU A 89 -2.42 0.30 -12.48
CA GLU A 89 -3.14 1.57 -12.59
C GLU A 89 -2.28 2.61 -13.30
N PRO A 90 -2.88 3.56 -14.04
CA PRO A 90 -2.13 4.63 -14.66
C PRO A 90 -1.44 5.50 -13.59
N LYS A 91 -0.27 6.05 -13.95
CA LYS A 91 0.42 7.04 -13.12
C LYS A 91 -0.12 8.43 -13.43
N CYS A 92 -1.24 8.79 -12.81
CA CYS A 92 -1.84 10.10 -13.00
C CYS A 92 -1.34 11.11 -11.96
N ASN A 93 -0.92 12.29 -12.42
CA ASN A 93 -0.69 13.42 -11.54
C ASN A 93 -1.99 14.23 -11.48
N PRO A 94 -2.68 14.30 -10.33
CA PRO A 94 -3.83 15.19 -10.19
C PRO A 94 -3.31 16.63 -10.23
N LYS A 95 -3.22 17.22 -11.42
CA LYS A 95 -3.21 18.67 -11.53
C LYS A 95 -4.65 19.13 -11.30
N PRO A 96 -4.90 20.06 -10.37
CA PRO A 96 -6.23 20.64 -10.22
C PRO A 96 -6.52 21.43 -11.49
N HIS A 97 -7.20 20.82 -12.45
CA HIS A 97 -7.86 21.60 -13.47
C HIS A 97 -9.01 22.33 -12.78
N LEU A 98 -8.96 23.66 -12.82
CA LEU A 98 -10.12 24.49 -12.52
C LEU A 98 -11.25 24.07 -13.45
N MET A 99 -12.13 23.19 -12.97
CA MET A 99 -13.43 22.95 -13.59
C MET A 99 -14.33 24.12 -13.17
N PHE A 100 -14.07 25.29 -13.75
CA PHE A 100 -15.04 26.37 -13.72
C PHE A 100 -16.24 25.97 -14.60
N GLY A 101 -17.39 25.82 -13.95
CA GLY A 101 -18.73 26.08 -14.47
C GLY A 101 -19.16 25.43 -15.78
N GLN A 102 -20.01 24.40 -15.69
CA GLN A 102 -21.43 24.46 -16.09
C GLN A 102 -22.06 23.07 -16.01
N ARG A 103 -23.38 23.06 -15.78
CA ARG A 103 -24.22 21.87 -15.71
C ARG A 103 -23.96 20.95 -16.91
N ARG A 104 -24.08 19.63 -16.68
CA ARG A 104 -24.04 18.59 -17.72
C ARG A 104 -24.96 19.00 -18.89
N SER A 105 -24.37 19.27 -20.04
CA SER A 105 -25.02 19.21 -21.34
C SER A 105 -24.20 18.26 -22.21
N LEU A 106 -24.86 17.29 -22.83
CA LEU A 106 -24.31 16.48 -23.90
C LEU A 106 -24.14 17.40 -25.10
N ASP A 107 -22.92 17.89 -25.35
CA ASP A 107 -22.59 18.46 -26.65
C ASP A 107 -21.15 18.07 -27.02
N GLU A 108 -21.05 17.29 -28.09
CA GLU A 108 -19.81 16.81 -28.70
C GLU A 108 -19.16 17.95 -29.48
N LYS A 109 -18.21 18.67 -28.88
CA LYS A 109 -17.25 19.47 -29.66
C LYS A 109 -15.81 19.18 -29.24
N PHE A 110 -15.19 18.34 -30.06
CA PHE A 110 -13.76 18.05 -30.09
C PHE A 110 -12.96 19.34 -30.35
N HIS A 111 -12.41 19.94 -29.29
CA HIS A 111 -11.30 20.88 -29.44
C HIS A 111 -9.98 20.11 -29.35
N GLN A 112 -9.31 19.99 -30.50
CA GLN A 112 -7.96 19.45 -30.63
C GLN A 112 -6.98 20.31 -29.83
N ALA A 113 -6.40 19.75 -28.77
CA ALA A 113 -5.29 20.34 -28.04
C ALA A 113 -3.98 19.66 -28.47
N ASN A 114 -3.06 20.46 -29.02
CA ASN A 114 -1.80 20.05 -29.64
C ASN A 114 -0.70 19.59 -28.64
N ASN A 115 -1.00 18.76 -27.65
CA ASN A 115 0.04 18.25 -26.75
C ASN A 115 -0.17 16.78 -26.32
N PRO A 116 0.60 15.80 -26.86
CA PRO A 116 0.41 14.38 -26.58
C PRO A 116 0.69 14.00 -25.11
N ARG A 117 1.37 14.84 -24.33
CA ARG A 117 1.63 14.60 -22.90
C ARG A 117 0.42 14.86 -22.00
N GLN A 118 -0.57 15.65 -22.43
CA GLN A 118 -1.80 15.90 -21.66
C GLN A 118 -2.87 14.82 -21.86
N LEU A 119 -2.75 13.97 -22.88
CA LEU A 119 -3.70 12.88 -23.14
C LEU A 119 -3.60 11.70 -22.15
N LYS A 120 -2.52 11.58 -21.36
CA LYS A 120 -2.25 10.37 -20.56
C LYS A 120 -3.23 10.10 -19.41
N CYS A 121 -4.06 11.06 -19.01
CA CYS A 121 -5.12 10.86 -17.99
C CYS A 121 -6.53 11.00 -18.58
N ARG A 122 -6.68 11.06 -19.91
CA ARG A 122 -7.95 10.96 -20.63
C ARG A 122 -7.89 9.77 -21.58
N VAL A 123 -8.48 8.65 -21.19
CA VAL A 123 -8.49 7.45 -22.04
C VAL A 123 -9.59 7.55 -23.10
N SER A 124 -9.20 7.16 -24.31
CA SER A 124 -9.99 7.00 -25.53
C SER A 124 -11.38 6.37 -25.33
N ILE A 125 -12.33 6.80 -26.18
CA ILE A 125 -13.77 6.54 -26.16
C ILE A 125 -14.16 5.03 -26.16
N TYR A 126 -13.22 4.14 -26.50
CA TYR A 126 -13.46 2.69 -26.65
C TYR A 126 -13.37 1.86 -25.36
N LYS A 127 -13.28 2.48 -24.18
CA LYS A 127 -13.21 1.78 -22.88
C LYS A 127 -14.27 2.27 -21.88
N VAL A 128 -15.54 2.30 -22.30
CA VAL A 128 -16.67 2.79 -21.48
C VAL A 128 -16.84 2.02 -20.16
N ILE A 129 -16.45 0.74 -20.08
CA ILE A 129 -16.57 -0.05 -18.84
C ILE A 129 -15.36 0.16 -17.90
N ALA A 130 -14.13 0.18 -18.44
CA ALA A 130 -12.94 0.50 -17.64
C ALA A 130 -12.91 1.97 -17.18
N PHE A 131 -13.61 2.84 -17.91
CA PHE A 131 -13.86 4.23 -17.56
C PHE A 131 -14.60 4.39 -16.21
N PHE A 132 -15.51 3.49 -15.83
CA PHE A 132 -16.20 3.63 -14.56
C PHE A 132 -15.31 3.30 -13.35
N ILE A 133 -14.44 2.29 -13.46
CA ILE A 133 -13.64 1.83 -12.32
C ILE A 133 -12.40 2.71 -12.08
N SER A 134 -11.64 3.05 -13.12
CA SER A 134 -10.42 3.87 -12.96
C SER A 134 -10.75 5.34 -12.65
N LYS A 135 -11.87 5.87 -13.15
CA LYS A 135 -12.32 7.22 -12.83
C LYS A 135 -12.77 7.36 -11.37
N MET A 136 -13.30 6.31 -10.76
CA MET A 136 -13.77 6.35 -9.36
C MET A 136 -12.64 6.55 -8.33
N LEU A 137 -11.45 5.97 -8.53
CA LEU A 137 -10.32 6.14 -7.59
C LEU A 137 -9.72 7.56 -7.65
N GLU A 138 -9.51 8.12 -8.84
CA GLU A 138 -8.95 9.47 -9.00
C GLU A 138 -9.95 10.56 -8.63
N ASP A 139 -11.23 10.35 -8.97
CA ASP A 139 -12.31 11.22 -8.54
C ASP A 139 -12.41 11.21 -7.00
N TRP A 140 -12.14 10.11 -6.30
CA TRP A 140 -12.18 10.07 -4.83
C TRP A 140 -11.12 10.95 -4.18
N TYR A 141 -9.88 10.98 -4.69
CA TYR A 141 -8.83 11.82 -4.12
C TYR A 141 -9.13 13.31 -4.26
N ILE A 142 -9.67 13.73 -5.40
CA ILE A 142 -10.09 15.12 -5.61
C ILE A 142 -11.37 15.40 -4.80
N SER A 143 -12.35 14.49 -4.86
CA SER A 143 -13.64 14.62 -4.15
C SER A 143 -13.48 14.65 -2.64
N SER A 144 -12.55 13.89 -2.07
CA SER A 144 -12.28 13.94 -0.62
C SER A 144 -11.78 15.31 -0.18
N ASN A 145 -11.01 16.01 -1.03
CA ASN A 145 -10.61 17.39 -0.76
C ASN A 145 -11.79 18.36 -0.87
N HIS A 146 -12.69 18.18 -1.84
CA HIS A 146 -13.90 18.99 -1.93
C HIS A 146 -14.82 18.76 -0.73
N TRP A 147 -15.12 17.50 -0.42
CA TRP A 147 -15.96 17.09 0.69
C TRP A 147 -15.41 17.56 2.04
N GLY A 148 -14.11 17.34 2.31
CA GLY A 148 -13.48 17.76 3.56
C GLY A 148 -13.34 19.29 3.74
N ASN A 149 -13.52 20.06 2.66
CA ASN A 149 -13.51 21.52 2.68
C ASN A 149 -14.91 22.14 2.50
N ASP A 150 -15.97 21.33 2.39
CA ASP A 150 -17.33 21.81 2.35
C ASP A 150 -17.75 22.33 3.75
N ALA A 151 -18.37 23.52 3.80
CA ALA A 151 -18.71 24.18 5.05
C ALA A 151 -19.76 23.41 5.86
N GLN A 152 -20.74 22.78 5.20
CA GLN A 152 -21.77 21.98 5.86
C GLN A 152 -21.17 20.68 6.41
N VAL A 153 -20.23 20.08 5.68
CA VAL A 153 -19.48 18.91 6.16
C VAL A 153 -18.62 19.27 7.37
N GLN A 154 -17.90 20.39 7.33
CA GLN A 154 -17.08 20.84 8.46
C GLN A 154 -17.92 21.16 9.69
N GLU A 155 -19.09 21.78 9.51
CA GLU A 155 -20.05 22.03 10.59
C GLU A 155 -20.58 20.71 11.18
N ALA A 156 -21.00 19.76 10.34
CA ALA A 156 -21.46 18.45 10.78
C ALA A 156 -20.38 17.64 11.53
N LEU A 157 -19.11 17.80 11.14
CA LEU A 157 -17.95 17.19 11.80
C LEU A 157 -17.44 18.00 13.01
N ASN A 158 -18.12 19.09 13.39
CA ASN A 158 -17.73 19.99 14.48
C ASN A 158 -16.30 20.55 14.36
N ILE A 159 -15.86 20.85 13.13
CA ILE A 159 -14.56 21.47 12.88
C ILE A 159 -14.59 22.92 13.35
N ARG A 160 -13.64 23.30 14.20
CA ARG A 160 -13.52 24.67 14.73
C ARG A 160 -13.23 25.65 13.59
N LYS A 161 -14.19 26.54 13.31
CA LYS A 161 -14.07 27.59 12.29
C LYS A 161 -12.82 28.45 12.57
N GLY A 162 -11.99 28.67 11.55
CA GLY A 162 -10.78 29.50 11.62
C GLY A 162 -9.54 28.84 12.25
N PHE A 163 -9.63 27.65 12.83
CA PHE A 163 -8.48 26.98 13.48
C PHE A 163 -7.60 26.20 12.50
N ILE A 164 -8.21 25.64 11.46
CA ILE A 164 -7.51 24.87 10.42
C ILE A 164 -7.73 25.62 9.10
N GLY A 165 -6.69 25.69 8.27
CA GLY A 165 -6.81 26.14 6.88
C GLY A 165 -7.58 25.12 6.04
N LYS A 166 -7.23 24.98 4.76
CA LYS A 166 -7.84 23.96 3.91
C LYS A 166 -7.46 22.56 4.37
N TRP A 167 -8.44 21.67 4.52
CA TRP A 167 -8.20 20.24 4.68
C TRP A 167 -7.45 19.72 3.45
N ALA A 168 -6.47 18.87 3.68
CA ALA A 168 -5.73 18.18 2.64
C ALA A 168 -5.43 16.75 3.09
N ARG A 169 -5.66 15.78 2.20
CA ARG A 169 -5.41 14.35 2.48
C ARG A 169 -3.99 14.07 2.98
N CYS A 170 -2.99 14.71 2.38
CA CYS A 170 -1.59 14.61 2.79
C CYS A 170 -0.92 15.99 2.79
N ARG A 171 -0.49 16.46 3.96
CA ARG A 171 0.21 17.74 4.09
C ARG A 171 1.70 17.58 3.80
N ARG A 172 2.09 17.69 2.53
CA ARG A 172 3.48 17.49 2.07
C ARG A 172 4.50 18.39 2.78
N SER A 173 4.10 19.60 3.18
CA SER A 173 4.99 20.53 3.91
C SER A 173 5.45 19.98 5.25
N VAL A 174 4.76 19.01 5.85
CA VAL A 174 5.19 18.41 7.13
C VAL A 174 6.39 17.49 6.94
N PHE A 175 6.56 16.91 5.75
CA PHE A 175 7.63 15.93 5.50
C PHE A 175 9.03 16.53 5.65
N SER A 176 9.24 17.81 5.36
CA SER A 176 10.53 18.49 5.58
C SER A 176 10.88 18.69 7.05
N TYR A 177 9.89 18.64 7.95
CA TYR A 177 10.08 18.82 9.39
C TYR A 177 9.97 17.51 10.18
N TYR A 178 9.47 16.45 9.53
CA TYR A 178 9.28 15.16 10.16
C TYR A 178 10.62 14.41 10.29
N LYS A 179 11.05 14.16 11.52
CA LYS A 179 12.28 13.40 11.81
C LYS A 179 11.94 11.96 12.17
N ILE A 180 12.32 11.02 11.30
CA ILE A 180 12.19 9.58 11.57
C ILE A 180 13.15 9.20 12.69
N LYS A 181 12.62 8.80 13.84
CA LYS A 181 13.41 8.32 14.99
C LYS A 181 13.44 6.80 15.09
N VAL A 182 12.40 6.13 14.61
CA VAL A 182 12.28 4.67 14.60
C VAL A 182 12.46 4.22 13.16
N THR A 183 13.58 3.58 12.86
CA THR A 183 13.96 3.12 11.51
C THR A 183 13.75 1.62 11.32
N ASN A 184 13.42 0.90 12.39
CA ASN A 184 13.17 -0.53 12.38
C ASN A 184 12.11 -0.88 13.44
N THR A 185 10.98 -1.42 13.01
CA THR A 185 9.88 -1.84 13.88
C THR A 185 9.81 -3.36 14.11
N ILE A 186 10.70 -4.16 13.49
CA ILE A 186 10.77 -5.62 13.67
C ILE A 186 10.84 -6.03 15.16
N PRO A 187 11.67 -5.40 16.03
CA PRO A 187 11.74 -5.78 17.44
C PRO A 187 10.43 -5.57 18.21
N TYR A 188 9.58 -4.62 17.78
CA TYR A 188 8.28 -4.39 18.39
C TYR A 188 7.29 -5.50 18.05
N HIS A 189 7.36 -6.06 16.84
CA HIS A 189 6.56 -7.24 16.47
C HIS A 189 6.89 -8.44 17.37
N VAL A 190 8.18 -8.70 17.60
CA VAL A 190 8.66 -9.75 18.53
C VAL A 190 8.16 -9.50 19.97
N THR A 191 8.25 -8.26 20.43
CA THR A 191 7.84 -7.87 21.79
C THR A 191 6.32 -8.02 21.98
N LEU A 192 5.53 -7.71 20.96
CA LEU A 192 4.07 -7.85 21.03
C LEU A 192 3.65 -9.32 20.93
N SER A 193 4.30 -10.09 20.07
CA SER A 193 4.00 -11.52 19.92
C SER A 193 4.38 -12.33 21.16
N SER A 194 5.50 -12.00 21.83
CA SER A 194 5.89 -12.66 23.09
C SER A 194 4.91 -12.41 24.24
N LYS A 195 4.17 -11.30 24.20
CA LYS A 195 3.04 -11.01 25.11
C LYS A 195 1.76 -11.75 24.74
N GLY A 196 1.76 -12.55 23.68
CA GLY A 196 0.63 -13.35 23.22
C GLY A 196 -0.37 -12.58 22.34
N TYR A 197 -0.02 -11.40 21.85
CA TYR A 197 -0.89 -10.65 20.94
C TYR A 197 -0.82 -11.24 19.53
N ARG A 198 -1.99 -11.59 18.98
CA ARG A 198 -2.10 -12.02 17.58
C ARG A 198 -1.95 -10.82 16.66
N PHE A 199 -1.52 -11.07 15.43
CA PHE A 199 -1.47 -10.02 14.43
C PHE A 199 -1.62 -10.55 13.02
N LEU A 200 -2.26 -9.75 12.18
CA LEU A 200 -2.41 -10.00 10.75
C LEU A 200 -1.58 -8.97 9.99
N ILE A 201 -0.77 -9.47 9.08
CA ILE A 201 -0.05 -8.65 8.12
C ILE A 201 -0.58 -9.02 6.77
N TYR A 202 -0.99 -8.03 5.98
CA TYR A 202 -1.41 -8.28 4.63
C TYR A 202 -0.74 -7.32 3.65
N SER A 203 -0.49 -7.80 2.43
CA SER A 203 0.11 -6.99 1.38
C SER A 203 -0.66 -7.16 0.07
N GLY A 204 -0.97 -6.06 -0.59
CA GLY A 204 -1.38 -6.10 -1.99
C GLY A 204 -0.23 -6.60 -2.87
N ASP A 205 -0.49 -7.61 -3.70
CA ASP A 205 0.53 -8.25 -4.52
C ASP A 205 0.99 -7.41 -5.72
N HIS A 206 0.32 -6.29 -6.02
CA HIS A 206 0.69 -5.32 -7.08
C HIS A 206 1.20 -3.99 -6.52
N ASP A 207 1.50 -3.92 -5.22
CA ASP A 207 2.14 -2.76 -4.59
C ASP A 207 3.65 -2.72 -4.88
N LYS A 208 4.11 -1.74 -5.64
CA LYS A 208 5.55 -1.49 -5.87
C LYS A 208 6.16 -0.61 -4.77
N GLN A 209 5.35 0.15 -4.03
CA GLN A 209 5.83 1.08 -3.02
C GLN A 209 6.43 0.31 -1.84
N VAL A 210 5.72 -0.71 -1.36
CA VAL A 210 6.14 -1.68 -0.33
C VAL A 210 5.84 -3.10 -0.84
N PRO A 211 6.72 -3.67 -1.68
CA PRO A 211 6.49 -4.99 -2.26
C PRO A 211 6.28 -6.08 -1.21
N PHE A 212 5.31 -6.97 -1.42
CA PHE A 212 5.03 -8.05 -0.48
C PHE A 212 6.25 -8.95 -0.19
N GLN A 213 7.21 -9.03 -1.12
CA GLN A 213 8.48 -9.74 -0.91
C GLN A 213 9.29 -9.16 0.25
N SER A 214 9.29 -7.82 0.45
CA SER A 214 9.97 -7.19 1.58
C SER A 214 9.32 -7.60 2.90
N THR A 215 7.99 -7.66 2.90
CA THR A 215 7.20 -8.10 4.05
C THR A 215 7.51 -9.55 4.41
N ILE A 216 7.53 -10.44 3.42
CA ILE A 216 7.90 -11.85 3.61
C ILE A 216 9.32 -11.97 4.15
N ALA A 217 10.26 -11.16 3.66
CA ALA A 217 11.66 -11.24 4.06
C ALA A 217 11.87 -10.93 5.55
N TRP A 218 11.30 -9.83 6.05
CA TRP A 218 11.43 -9.55 7.48
C TRP A 218 10.63 -10.53 8.33
N ILE A 219 9.48 -11.02 7.86
CA ILE A 219 8.74 -12.10 8.53
C ILE A 219 9.61 -13.35 8.68
N LYS A 220 10.32 -13.75 7.62
CA LYS A 220 11.26 -14.88 7.66
C LYS A 220 12.42 -14.64 8.64
N SER A 221 12.91 -13.40 8.72
CA SER A 221 13.98 -13.04 9.65
C SER A 221 13.63 -13.24 11.13
N LEU A 222 12.35 -13.28 11.48
CA LEU A 222 11.90 -13.58 12.84
C LEU A 222 12.11 -15.04 13.26
N ASN A 223 12.28 -15.95 12.28
CA ASN A 223 12.58 -17.37 12.51
C ASN A 223 11.54 -18.12 13.37
N TYR A 224 10.25 -17.77 13.25
CA TYR A 224 9.17 -18.55 13.84
C TYR A 224 8.76 -19.71 12.94
N SER A 225 8.43 -20.86 13.54
CA SER A 225 7.94 -22.04 12.82
C SER A 225 6.64 -21.75 12.07
N VAL A 226 6.53 -22.27 10.86
CA VAL A 226 5.28 -22.27 10.08
C VAL A 226 4.31 -23.27 10.71
N VAL A 227 3.07 -22.86 10.95
CA VAL A 227 2.00 -23.71 11.50
C VAL A 227 0.89 -24.01 10.49
N ASP A 228 0.77 -23.19 9.44
CA ASP A 228 -0.12 -23.41 8.31
C ASP A 228 0.63 -23.03 7.04
N GLU A 229 0.80 -23.97 6.12
CA GLU A 229 1.63 -23.82 4.93
C GLU A 229 1.06 -22.80 3.93
N TRP A 230 1.90 -22.36 2.99
CA TRP A 230 1.48 -21.39 1.98
C TRP A 230 0.37 -21.95 1.11
N ARG A 231 -0.83 -21.37 1.20
CA ARG A 231 -2.03 -21.85 0.50
C ARG A 231 -2.93 -20.70 0.06
N PRO A 232 -3.78 -20.91 -0.95
CA PRO A 232 -4.78 -19.91 -1.30
C PRO A 232 -5.82 -19.72 -0.19
N TRP A 233 -6.36 -18.52 -0.09
CA TRP A 233 -7.57 -18.22 0.68
C TRP A 233 -8.66 -17.67 -0.24
N PHE A 234 -9.93 -17.90 0.11
CA PHE A 234 -11.05 -17.75 -0.81
C PHE A 234 -12.13 -16.82 -0.28
N VAL A 235 -12.75 -16.08 -1.18
CA VAL A 235 -13.99 -15.32 -0.96
C VAL A 235 -14.91 -15.59 -2.13
N ASP A 236 -16.10 -16.10 -1.84
CA ASP A 236 -17.12 -16.49 -2.84
C ASP A 236 -16.52 -17.38 -3.94
N ASP A 237 -15.86 -18.46 -3.52
CA ASP A 237 -15.21 -19.48 -4.36
C ASP A 237 -14.15 -18.95 -5.33
N GLN A 238 -13.64 -17.74 -5.10
CA GLN A 238 -12.54 -17.15 -5.87
C GLN A 238 -11.31 -16.96 -4.98
N VAL A 239 -10.13 -17.23 -5.55
CA VAL A 239 -8.86 -16.99 -4.86
C VAL A 239 -8.71 -15.49 -4.61
N ALA A 240 -8.81 -15.11 -3.34
CA ALA A 240 -8.66 -13.73 -2.88
C ALA A 240 -7.20 -13.38 -2.61
N GLY A 241 -6.34 -14.39 -2.44
CA GLY A 241 -4.90 -14.28 -2.31
C GLY A 241 -4.30 -15.54 -1.71
N TYR A 242 -3.14 -15.43 -1.09
CA TYR A 242 -2.45 -16.53 -0.44
C TYR A 242 -2.14 -16.19 1.02
N THR A 243 -2.08 -17.20 1.88
CA THR A 243 -1.86 -17.02 3.31
C THR A 243 -0.91 -18.08 3.87
N ARG A 244 -0.27 -17.73 4.98
CA ARG A 244 0.57 -18.61 5.81
C ARG A 244 0.52 -18.11 7.24
N SER A 245 0.53 -19.04 8.20
CA SER A 245 0.52 -18.71 9.64
C SER A 245 1.75 -19.23 10.36
N TYR A 246 2.11 -18.56 11.46
CA TYR A 246 3.34 -18.82 12.22
C TYR A 246 3.05 -19.04 13.71
N SER A 247 3.96 -19.71 14.41
CA SER A 247 3.83 -20.11 15.81
C SER A 247 3.71 -18.95 16.80
N ASN A 248 4.09 -17.73 16.40
CA ASN A 248 3.94 -16.51 17.17
C ASN A 248 2.57 -15.82 17.03
N ARG A 249 1.55 -16.55 16.54
CA ARG A 249 0.17 -16.04 16.33
C ARG A 249 0.10 -14.95 15.24
N MET A 250 1.04 -14.99 14.31
CA MET A 250 1.02 -14.17 13.11
C MET A 250 0.34 -14.92 11.97
N THR A 251 -0.53 -14.22 11.26
CA THR A 251 -1.00 -14.63 9.93
C THR A 251 -0.50 -13.61 8.93
N PHE A 252 0.13 -14.08 7.85
CA PHE A 252 0.45 -13.26 6.69
C PHE A 252 -0.49 -13.61 5.55
N ALA A 253 -0.93 -12.60 4.80
CA ALA A 253 -1.76 -12.80 3.61
C ALA A 253 -1.37 -11.85 2.48
N THR A 254 -1.47 -12.30 1.23
CA THR A 254 -1.57 -11.41 0.08
C THR A 254 -3.03 -11.14 -0.23
N VAL A 255 -3.32 -9.97 -0.80
CA VAL A 255 -4.62 -9.68 -1.42
C VAL A 255 -4.39 -9.51 -2.92
N LYS A 256 -4.92 -10.47 -3.70
CA LYS A 256 -4.61 -10.64 -5.12
C LYS A 256 -5.15 -9.50 -5.98
N ALA A 257 -4.33 -9.04 -6.91
CA ALA A 257 -4.62 -7.92 -7.81
C ALA A 257 -4.95 -6.62 -7.07
N THR A 258 -4.16 -6.29 -6.03
CA THR A 258 -4.31 -5.04 -5.28
C THR A 258 -3.01 -4.31 -5.03
N GLY A 259 -3.11 -3.00 -4.87
CA GLY A 259 -2.00 -2.09 -4.63
C GLY A 259 -1.72 -1.85 -3.15
N HIS A 260 -1.14 -0.69 -2.84
CA HIS A 260 -0.70 -0.28 -1.49
C HIS A 260 -1.85 -0.17 -0.48
N THR A 261 -3.06 0.07 -0.96
CA THR A 261 -4.30 0.19 -0.17
C THR A 261 -5.29 -0.91 -0.58
N PRO A 262 -5.07 -2.20 -0.25
CA PRO A 262 -5.93 -3.29 -0.70
C PRO A 262 -7.45 -3.08 -0.52
N PRO A 263 -7.95 -2.46 0.58
CA PRO A 263 -9.38 -2.17 0.72
C PRO A 263 -9.98 -1.23 -0.34
N GLU A 264 -9.16 -0.40 -1.00
CA GLU A 264 -9.59 0.50 -2.08
C GLU A 264 -9.88 -0.27 -3.37
N TYR A 265 -9.10 -1.33 -3.65
CA TYR A 265 -9.19 -2.12 -4.88
C TYR A 265 -10.11 -3.35 -4.74
N LYS A 266 -10.11 -3.96 -3.55
CA LYS A 266 -10.85 -5.20 -3.23
C LYS A 266 -11.53 -5.08 -1.86
N PRO A 267 -12.56 -4.23 -1.72
CA PRO A 267 -13.23 -3.98 -0.45
C PRO A 267 -13.91 -5.24 0.11
N ARG A 268 -14.49 -6.08 -0.74
CA ARG A 268 -15.16 -7.32 -0.33
C ARG A 268 -14.17 -8.30 0.29
N GLU A 269 -13.07 -8.58 -0.40
CA GLU A 269 -12.03 -9.49 0.04
C GLU A 269 -11.33 -8.96 1.31
N SER A 270 -11.03 -7.67 1.34
CA SER A 270 -10.41 -7.02 2.50
C SER A 270 -11.32 -7.06 3.73
N LEU A 271 -12.63 -6.85 3.56
CA LEU A 271 -13.60 -6.94 4.64
C LEU A 271 -13.76 -8.38 5.15
N ALA A 272 -13.78 -9.37 4.24
CA ALA A 272 -13.84 -10.78 4.61
C ALA A 272 -12.61 -11.19 5.43
N MET A 273 -11.42 -10.80 4.99
CA MET A 273 -10.16 -11.00 5.72
C MET A 273 -10.21 -10.37 7.11
N PHE A 274 -10.64 -9.10 7.21
CA PHE A 274 -10.73 -8.40 8.49
C PHE A 274 -11.76 -9.03 9.44
N ARG A 275 -12.93 -9.42 8.94
CA ARG A 275 -13.97 -10.11 9.73
C ARG A 275 -13.49 -11.45 10.25
N ARG A 276 -12.88 -12.28 9.39
CA ARG A 276 -12.30 -13.57 9.79
C ARG A 276 -11.26 -13.38 10.88
N TRP A 277 -10.35 -12.39 10.70
CA TRP A 277 -9.41 -12.03 11.75
C TRP A 277 -10.13 -11.67 13.04
N LEU A 278 -11.04 -10.69 13.05
CA LEU A 278 -11.79 -10.29 14.24
C LEU A 278 -12.44 -11.48 14.96
N SER A 279 -13.05 -12.39 14.22
CA SER A 279 -13.75 -13.57 14.72
C SER A 279 -12.87 -14.79 15.02
N TYR A 280 -11.53 -14.66 14.97
CA TYR A 280 -10.59 -15.77 15.20
C TYR A 280 -10.76 -16.94 14.22
N GLN A 281 -11.26 -16.64 13.02
CA GLN A 281 -11.42 -17.61 11.94
C GLN A 281 -10.18 -17.59 11.03
N PRO A 282 -9.75 -18.75 10.51
CA PRO A 282 -8.68 -18.81 9.51
C PRO A 282 -9.13 -18.13 8.22
N LEU A 283 -8.15 -17.68 7.43
CA LEU A 283 -8.38 -17.18 6.06
C LEU A 283 -8.62 -18.33 5.09
#